data_AF-A0A6P5EH18-F1
#
_entry.id   AF-A0A6P5EH18-F1
#
_cell.length_a   1.000
_cell.length_b   1.000
_cell.length_c   1.000
_cell.angle_alpha   90.00
_cell.angle_beta   90.00
_cell.angle_gamma   90.00
#
_symmetry.space_group_name_H-M   'P 1'
#
loop_
_entity.id
_entity.type
_entity.pdbx_description
1 polymer ?
#
loop_
_entity_poly.entity_id
_entity_poly.type
_entity_poly.pdbx_seq_one_letter_code
_entity_poly.pdbx_strand_id
1 'polypeptide(L)'
;MEGKNPKVIENSEGSRTTPSVVAFTPKGELLVGTPAKRQAVTNPANTFFGTKRLIGRRFDDPLVQKEMKMVPYKIVKAPNGDAWVETTDGKQFSPSQVGAFVLTKMKETADSYLGKSTS
;
A
#
# COMPACT_ATOMS: atom_id res chain seq x y z
N MET A 1 14.90 -23.26 14.83
CA MET A 1 15.34 -22.34 13.77
C MET A 1 15.51 -23.20 12.52
N GLU A 2 14.64 -23.11 11.52
CA GLU A 2 14.93 -23.69 10.19
C GLU A 2 16.09 -22.89 9.61
N GLY A 3 17.31 -23.26 10.01
CA GLY A 3 18.45 -22.36 10.02
C GLY A 3 19.59 -22.89 9.17
N LYS A 4 19.64 -22.42 7.92
CA LYS A 4 20.85 -22.19 7.10
C LYS A 4 20.51 -21.56 5.75
N ASN A 5 19.31 -21.83 5.22
CA ASN A 5 18.87 -21.34 3.91
C ASN A 5 17.70 -20.36 4.04
N PRO A 6 17.76 -19.16 3.42
CA PRO A 6 16.61 -18.26 3.35
C PRO A 6 15.47 -18.92 2.56
N LYS A 7 14.25 -18.82 3.08
CA LYS A 7 13.05 -19.37 2.45
C LYS A 7 12.06 -18.23 2.17
N VAL A 8 11.54 -18.20 0.95
CA VAL A 8 10.42 -17.33 0.59
C VAL A 8 9.13 -17.99 1.08
N ILE A 9 8.36 -17.26 1.86
CA ILE A 9 7.11 -17.72 2.46
C ILE A 9 5.95 -17.29 1.54
N GLU A 10 4.95 -18.16 1.41
CA GLU A 10 3.73 -17.86 0.66
C GLU A 10 2.76 -17.05 1.52
N ASN A 11 2.09 -16.08 0.91
CA ASN A 11 1.06 -15.28 1.56
C ASN A 11 -0.26 -16.05 1.70
N SER A 12 -1.26 -15.45 2.33
CA SER A 12 -2.60 -16.05 2.50
C SER A 12 -3.31 -16.39 1.18
N GLU A 13 -2.86 -15.83 0.05
CA GLU A 13 -3.39 -16.11 -1.28
C GLU A 13 -2.57 -17.17 -2.04
N GLY A 14 -1.60 -17.84 -1.38
CA GLY A 14 -0.75 -18.86 -1.98
C GLY A 14 0.33 -18.30 -2.92
N SER A 15 0.61 -16.99 -2.87
CA SER A 15 1.63 -16.35 -3.70
C SER A 15 2.89 -16.02 -2.91
N ARG A 16 4.05 -16.16 -3.55
CA ARG A 16 5.36 -15.75 -3.01
C ARG A 16 5.62 -14.25 -3.08
N THR A 17 4.73 -13.50 -3.71
CA THR A 17 4.82 -12.05 -3.82
C THR A 17 3.46 -11.43 -3.55
N THR A 18 3.45 -10.34 -2.77
CA THR A 18 2.23 -9.57 -2.53
C THR A 18 2.30 -8.25 -3.28
N PRO A 19 1.32 -7.92 -4.14
CA PRO A 19 1.27 -6.62 -4.79
C PRO A 19 1.32 -5.49 -3.75
N SER A 20 2.18 -4.48 -3.98
CA SER A 20 2.19 -3.26 -3.14
C SER A 20 1.02 -2.34 -3.52
N VAL A 21 -0.19 -2.84 -3.32
CA VAL A 21 -1.46 -2.17 -3.63
C VAL A 21 -2.30 -2.19 -2.37
N VAL A 22 -2.83 -1.04 -2.02
CA VAL A 22 -3.71 -0.85 -0.87
C VAL A 22 -4.98 -0.21 -1.37
N ALA A 23 -6.13 -0.64 -0.87
CA ALA A 23 -7.37 -0.01 -1.24
C ALA A 23 -8.36 0.05 -0.08
N PHE A 24 -9.20 1.08 -0.09
CA PHE A 24 -10.28 1.23 0.88
C PHE A 24 -11.62 0.98 0.20
N THR A 25 -12.44 0.11 0.79
CA THR A 25 -13.81 -0.12 0.29
C THR A 25 -14.72 1.04 0.70
N PRO A 26 -15.88 1.22 0.03
CA PRO A 26 -16.87 2.21 0.46
C PRO A 26 -17.40 2.00 1.89
N LYS A 27 -17.22 0.81 2.45
CA LYS A 27 -17.57 0.49 3.86
C LYS A 27 -16.45 0.82 4.84
N GLY A 28 -15.33 1.37 4.36
CA GLY A 28 -14.16 1.69 5.18
C GLY A 28 -13.22 0.53 5.46
N GLU A 29 -13.42 -0.63 4.80
CA GLU A 29 -12.56 -1.80 4.97
C GLU A 29 -11.23 -1.62 4.22
N LEU A 30 -10.13 -2.03 4.85
CA LEU A 30 -8.79 -2.00 4.26
C LEU A 30 -8.50 -3.31 3.53
N LEU A 31 -8.22 -3.23 2.23
CA LEU A 31 -7.73 -4.33 1.40
C LEU A 31 -6.25 -4.11 1.05
N VAL A 32 -5.45 -5.17 1.11
CA VAL A 32 -4.01 -5.12 0.79
C VAL A 32 -3.66 -6.29 -0.13
N GLY A 33 -2.81 -6.06 -1.13
CA GLY A 33 -2.28 -7.12 -1.98
C GLY A 33 -3.21 -7.50 -3.13
N THR A 34 -3.36 -8.80 -3.36
CA THR A 34 -4.18 -9.33 -4.46
C THR A 34 -5.65 -8.88 -4.40
N PRO A 35 -6.33 -8.88 -3.23
CA PRO A 35 -7.68 -8.35 -3.12
C PRO A 35 -7.79 -6.88 -3.56
N ALA A 36 -6.86 -6.03 -3.14
CA ALA A 36 -6.83 -4.62 -3.54
C ALA A 36 -6.61 -4.46 -5.05
N LYS A 37 -5.69 -5.24 -5.63
CA LYS A 37 -5.41 -5.22 -7.07
C LYS A 37 -6.63 -5.63 -7.90
N ARG A 38 -7.43 -6.61 -7.45
CA ARG A 38 -8.62 -7.10 -8.18
C ARG A 38 -9.70 -6.03 -8.34
N GLN A 39 -9.91 -5.19 -7.33
CA GLN A 39 -10.92 -4.12 -7.41
C GLN A 39 -10.41 -2.81 -8.02
N ALA A 40 -9.14 -2.74 -8.45
CA ALA A 40 -8.55 -1.49 -8.94
C ALA A 40 -9.30 -0.89 -10.14
N VAL A 41 -9.96 -1.72 -10.95
CA VAL A 41 -10.75 -1.29 -12.11
C VAL A 41 -12.09 -0.69 -11.70
N THR A 42 -12.74 -1.26 -10.69
CA THR A 42 -14.08 -0.83 -10.24
C THR A 42 -14.03 0.24 -9.15
N ASN A 43 -12.91 0.35 -8.43
CA ASN A 43 -12.68 1.34 -7.37
C ASN A 43 -11.31 2.03 -7.55
N PRO A 44 -11.08 2.73 -8.67
CA PRO A 44 -9.76 3.27 -9.00
C PRO A 44 -9.35 4.45 -8.10
N ALA A 45 -10.31 5.27 -7.66
CA ALA A 45 -10.05 6.46 -6.84
C ALA A 45 -9.58 6.13 -5.41
N ASN A 46 -9.98 4.97 -4.86
CA ASN A 46 -9.56 4.50 -3.53
C ASN A 46 -8.58 3.34 -3.57
N THR A 47 -7.99 3.04 -4.74
CA THR A 47 -6.98 2.00 -4.88
C THR A 47 -5.61 2.63 -5.14
N PHE A 48 -4.77 2.59 -4.12
CA PHE A 48 -3.45 3.20 -4.11
C PHE A 48 -2.36 2.20 -4.51
N PHE A 49 -1.62 2.53 -5.56
CA PHE A 49 -0.46 1.80 -6.05
C PHE A 49 0.63 2.78 -6.46
N GLY A 50 1.89 2.33 -6.52
CA GLY A 50 3.01 3.22 -6.88
C GLY A 50 3.36 4.26 -5.80
N THR A 51 2.74 4.20 -4.62
CA THR A 51 2.95 5.16 -3.52
C THR A 51 4.39 5.23 -3.03
N LYS A 52 5.19 4.16 -3.23
CA LYS A 52 6.65 4.17 -2.96
C LYS A 52 7.38 5.29 -3.70
N ARG A 53 6.90 5.73 -4.87
CA ARG A 53 7.50 6.84 -5.63
C ARG A 53 7.28 8.20 -4.97
N LEU A 54 6.29 8.31 -4.07
CA LEU A 54 5.91 9.55 -3.38
C LEU A 54 6.63 9.71 -2.03
N ILE A 55 7.22 8.64 -1.48
CA ILE A 55 7.91 8.68 -0.18
C ILE A 55 9.04 9.71 -0.23
N GLY A 56 9.02 10.66 0.71
CA GLY A 56 10.04 11.71 0.82
C GLY A 56 9.94 12.81 -0.24
N ARG A 57 8.86 12.86 -1.04
CA ARG A 57 8.67 13.90 -2.06
C ARG A 57 7.69 14.98 -1.61
N ARG A 58 8.00 16.20 -2.02
CA ARG A 58 7.11 17.37 -1.89
C ARG A 58 5.99 17.28 -2.93
N PHE A 59 4.82 17.80 -2.60
CA PHE A 59 3.70 17.86 -3.55
C PHE A 59 4.08 18.58 -4.85
N ASP A 60 4.92 19.60 -4.72
CA ASP A 60 5.35 20.52 -5.76
C ASP A 60 6.44 19.92 -6.70
N ASP A 61 6.96 18.73 -6.38
CA ASP A 61 8.02 18.06 -7.16
C ASP A 61 7.52 17.72 -8.60
N PRO A 62 8.27 18.07 -9.67
CA PRO A 62 7.89 17.76 -11.04
C PRO A 62 7.55 16.29 -11.29
N LEU A 63 8.20 15.36 -10.57
CA LEU A 63 7.91 13.93 -10.67
C LEU A 63 6.56 13.58 -10.05
N VAL A 64 6.18 14.23 -8.95
CA VAL A 64 4.86 14.07 -8.32
C VAL A 64 3.78 14.64 -9.24
N GLN A 65 4.02 15.83 -9.81
CA GLN A 65 3.09 16.46 -10.76
C GLN A 65 2.88 15.61 -12.02
N LYS A 66 3.91 14.88 -12.46
CA LYS A 66 3.77 13.90 -13.54
C LYS A 66 2.97 12.67 -13.11
N GLU A 67 3.26 12.11 -11.93
CA GLU A 67 2.54 10.94 -11.40
C GLU A 67 1.04 11.24 -11.22
N MET A 68 0.70 12.44 -10.74
CA MET A 68 -0.69 12.93 -10.61
C MET A 68 -1.52 12.83 -11.87
N LYS A 69 -0.91 12.93 -13.05
CA LYS A 69 -1.60 12.83 -14.35
C LYS A 69 -1.76 11.39 -14.82
N MET A 70 -1.04 10.45 -14.22
CA MET A 70 -1.00 9.04 -14.63
C MET A 70 -1.81 8.13 -13.69
N VAL A 71 -1.97 8.53 -12.43
CA VAL A 71 -2.71 7.74 -11.44
C VAL A 71 -4.17 8.16 -11.35
N PRO A 72 -5.10 7.24 -11.06
CA PRO A 72 -6.52 7.55 -10.97
C PRO A 72 -6.97 8.06 -9.59
N TYR A 73 -6.12 7.93 -8.57
CA TYR A 73 -6.38 8.39 -7.22
C TYR A 73 -5.84 9.80 -7.00
N LYS A 74 -6.34 10.48 -5.96
CA LYS A 74 -5.95 11.85 -5.68
C LYS A 74 -4.65 11.91 -4.87
N ILE A 75 -3.68 12.66 -5.37
CA ILE A 75 -2.50 13.10 -4.60
C ILE A 75 -2.76 14.53 -4.13
N VAL A 76 -2.49 14.80 -2.86
CA VAL A 76 -2.79 16.07 -2.20
C VAL A 76 -1.56 16.62 -1.47
N LYS A 77 -1.54 17.94 -1.28
CA LYS A 77 -0.51 18.62 -0.49
C LYS A 77 -0.85 18.49 0.98
N ALA A 78 0.00 17.80 1.74
CA ALA A 78 -0.12 17.71 3.18
C ALA A 78 0.22 19.04 3.88
N PRO A 79 -0.15 19.24 5.15
CA PRO A 79 0.16 20.46 5.90
C PRO A 79 1.66 20.77 5.97
N ASN A 80 2.49 19.73 5.99
CA ASN A 80 3.94 19.88 5.99
C ASN A 80 4.53 20.14 4.60
N GLY A 81 3.73 20.11 3.52
CA GLY A 81 4.11 20.31 2.12
C GLY A 81 4.45 19.03 1.34
N ASP A 82 4.34 17.86 1.95
CA ASP A 82 4.63 16.57 1.30
C ASP A 82 3.47 16.09 0.42
N ALA A 83 3.78 15.20 -0.52
CA ALA A 83 2.78 14.54 -1.37
C ALA A 83 2.11 13.40 -0.60
N TRP A 84 0.81 13.54 -0.28
CA TRP A 84 0.00 12.51 0.35
C TRP A 84 -1.06 11.98 -0.62
N VAL A 85 -1.73 10.88 -0.28
CA VAL A 85 -2.89 10.38 -1.03
C VAL A 85 -4.18 10.61 -0.26
N GLU A 86 -5.29 10.80 -0.97
CA GLU A 86 -6.60 11.07 -0.36
C GLU A 86 -7.66 10.10 -0.89
N THR A 87 -8.48 9.55 0.00
CA THR A 87 -9.65 8.74 -0.36
C THR A 87 -10.82 9.64 -0.79
N THR A 88 -11.82 9.07 -1.46
CA THR A 88 -13.05 9.78 -1.85
C THR A 88 -13.81 10.38 -0.67
N ASP A 89 -13.62 9.82 0.52
CA ASP A 89 -14.25 10.29 1.77
C ASP A 89 -13.42 11.38 2.47
N GLY A 90 -12.36 11.88 1.82
CA GLY A 90 -11.50 12.96 2.32
C GLY A 90 -10.44 12.52 3.34
N LYS A 91 -10.25 11.22 3.58
CA LYS A 91 -9.20 10.73 4.48
C LYS A 91 -7.85 10.77 3.77
N GLN A 92 -6.87 11.41 4.39
CA GLN A 92 -5.54 11.56 3.83
C GLN A 92 -4.55 10.61 4.50
N PHE A 93 -3.66 10.03 3.70
CA PHE A 93 -2.62 9.11 4.15
C PHE A 93 -1.27 9.52 3.57
N SER A 94 -0.25 9.53 4.42
CA SER A 94 1.12 9.65 3.96
C SER A 94 1.51 8.39 3.14
N PRO A 95 2.44 8.53 2.17
CA PRO A 95 2.97 7.37 1.44
C PRO A 95 3.57 6.31 2.37
N SER A 96 4.14 6.73 3.50
CA SER A 96 4.67 5.84 4.54
C SER A 96 3.57 5.04 5.24
N GLN A 97 2.43 5.64 5.56
CA GLN A 97 1.28 4.89 6.12
C GLN A 97 0.75 3.86 5.13
N VAL A 98 0.65 4.21 3.84
CA VAL A 98 0.27 3.24 2.80
C VAL A 98 1.27 2.09 2.73
N GLY A 99 2.58 2.38 2.82
CA GLY A 99 3.62 1.37 2.92
C GLY A 99 3.49 0.49 4.17
N ALA A 100 3.12 1.08 5.31
CA ALA A 100 2.94 0.36 6.57
C ALA A 100 1.81 -0.68 6.49
N PHE A 101 0.72 -0.39 5.79
CA PHE A 101 -0.34 -1.40 5.56
C PHE A 101 0.17 -2.62 4.79
N VAL A 102 1.02 -2.40 3.79
CA VAL A 102 1.68 -3.49 3.06
C VAL A 102 2.63 -4.28 3.98
N LEU A 103 3.44 -3.59 4.78
CA LEU A 103 4.37 -4.23 5.72
C LEU A 103 3.64 -5.02 6.81
N THR A 104 2.49 -4.53 7.28
CA THR A 104 1.63 -5.24 8.24
C THR A 104 1.18 -6.59 7.66
N LYS A 105 0.75 -6.62 6.40
CA LYS A 105 0.40 -7.86 5.70
C LYS A 105 1.59 -8.83 5.59
N MET A 106 2.81 -8.31 5.42
CA MET A 106 4.02 -9.14 5.35
C MET A 106 4.36 -9.74 6.72
N LYS A 107 4.17 -8.96 7.79
CA LYS A 107 4.28 -9.44 9.17
C LYS A 107 3.25 -10.55 9.45
N GLU A 108 1.98 -10.34 9.13
CA GLU A 108 0.92 -11.35 9.29
C GLU A 108 1.23 -12.65 8.54
N THR A 109 1.83 -12.53 7.34
CA THR A 109 2.27 -13.68 6.55
C THR A 109 3.38 -14.46 7.25
N ALA A 110 4.38 -13.75 7.79
CA ALA A 110 5.47 -14.36 8.55
C ALA A 110 4.97 -15.00 9.85
N ASP A 111 4.09 -14.30 10.58
CA ASP A 111 3.52 -14.76 11.85
C ASP A 111 2.70 -16.05 11.64
N SER A 112 1.89 -16.07 10.58
CA SER A 112 1.06 -17.23 10.20
C SER A 112 1.91 -18.44 9.81
N TYR A 113 3.01 -18.23 9.09
CA TYR A 113 3.94 -19.31 8.73
C TYR A 113 4.72 -19.84 9.94
N LEU A 114 5.15 -18.95 10.84
CA LEU A 114 5.96 -19.31 12.00
C LEU A 114 5.12 -19.83 13.20
N GLY A 115 3.80 -19.64 13.16
CA GLY A 115 2.89 -20.00 14.26
C GLY A 115 3.10 -19.17 15.53
N LYS A 116 3.77 -18.01 15.43
CA LYS A 116 4.07 -17.11 16.55
C LYS A 116 4.27 -15.68 16.05
N SER A 117 4.07 -14.71 16.94
CA SER A 117 4.29 -13.30 16.57
C SER A 117 5.78 -12.98 16.43
N THR A 118 6.13 -12.34 15.32
CA THR A 118 7.43 -11.73 15.06
C THR A 118 7.35 -10.28 15.52
N SER A 119 8.21 -9.89 16.48
CA SER A 119 8.24 -8.52 17.03
C SER A 119 8.80 -7.55 16.00
#